data_AF-A0A6P5ZZ71-F1
#
_entry.id   AF-A0A6P5ZZ71-F1
#
_cell.length_a   1.000
_cell.length_b   1.000
_cell.length_c   1.000
_cell.angle_alpha   90.00
_cell.angle_beta   90.00
_cell.angle_gamma   90.00
#
_symmetry.space_group_name_H-M   'P 1'
#
loop_
_entity.id
_entity.type
_entity.pdbx_description
1 polymer ?
#
loop_
_entity_poly.entity_id
_entity_poly.type
_entity_poly.pdbx_seq_one_letter_code
_entity_poly.pdbx_strand_id
1 'polypeptide(L)'
;MGTERKRKVSLFDVVDETSAKAAKSNGGGLGAMNFNSSINKWNGRPYSQRYYEILEKRKTLPVWQQKEEFLQVLKANQTLILVGETGSGKTTQIPQFVLDAVDIETPDKRRKTMIACTQPRRVAAMSVSRRVAEEMDVTIGEEVGYSVRFEYCSSARTVLKYLTDGMLLSEAMTDPLLERYKVIILDEAHERTLATDVLFGLLTEVLKNRSDLKLVVMSATLEAEKFQGYFNGAPLMKVPGRLHPVEIFYTQEPERDYLEAAIRTVVQIHMCEPRGDILVFLTGEEEIEDACRKITKEIGNMGDQVGPVKVVPLYSTLPPAMQQKIFEPAPPPSKEDGPPGRKIVVSTNIAETSLTIDGIVYVIDPGFSKQKVYNPRVRVESLLVSPISKASAHQRSGRAGRTQPGKCFRLYTEKSFNNDLQPQTYPEILRSNLASTVLTLKKLGIDDLVHFDFMDPPAPETLMRALEVLNYLGALDDEGNLTKSGQIMSEFPLDPQMSKMLVVSSEFNCSNEILSIAAMLSVFSHEANGIVSPVCLC
;
A
#
# COMPACT_ATOMS: atom_id res chain seq x y z
N MET A 1 -1.93 49.67 -31.35
CA MET A 1 -0.85 50.20 -32.21
C MET A 1 0.10 50.97 -31.29
N GLY A 2 1.16 50.39 -30.71
CA GLY A 2 2.25 49.70 -31.37
C GLY A 2 3.32 50.72 -31.77
N THR A 3 4.37 50.88 -30.95
CA THR A 3 5.78 50.80 -31.38
C THR A 3 6.76 51.09 -30.23
N GLU A 4 7.61 50.10 -29.99
CA GLU A 4 8.81 50.12 -29.17
C GLU A 4 9.87 51.06 -29.75
N ARG A 5 10.76 51.61 -28.89
CA ARG A 5 12.15 51.87 -29.26
C ARG A 5 13.13 51.46 -28.17
N LYS A 6 13.95 50.48 -28.57
CA LYS A 6 15.09 49.84 -27.92
C LYS A 6 16.16 50.82 -27.41
N ARG A 7 16.81 50.48 -26.30
CA ARG A 7 18.21 50.87 -26.03
C ARG A 7 19.07 49.62 -25.83
N LYS A 8 20.00 49.42 -26.77
CA LYS A 8 21.20 48.57 -26.65
C LYS A 8 22.25 49.36 -25.86
N VAL A 9 22.99 48.70 -24.98
CA VAL A 9 24.37 49.07 -24.66
C VAL A 9 25.19 47.78 -24.57
N SER A 10 26.30 47.77 -25.30
CA SER A 10 27.32 46.72 -25.32
C SER A 10 28.70 47.39 -25.32
N LEU A 11 29.70 46.59 -25.00
CA LEU A 11 31.17 46.73 -25.15
C LEU A 11 31.95 47.05 -23.87
N PHE A 12 32.63 46.01 -23.39
CA PHE A 12 34.08 45.89 -23.23
C PHE A 12 34.93 47.16 -23.41
N ASP A 13 35.67 47.51 -22.36
CA ASP A 13 37.05 48.02 -22.33
C ASP A 13 37.75 47.19 -21.23
N VAL A 14 38.63 46.22 -21.51
CA VAL A 14 40.05 46.32 -21.92
C VAL A 14 40.89 47.14 -20.94
N VAL A 15 41.57 46.45 -20.01
CA VAL A 15 42.99 46.71 -19.69
C VAL A 15 43.66 45.35 -19.49
N ASP A 16 44.68 45.11 -20.31
CA ASP A 16 45.52 43.93 -20.36
C ASP A 16 46.95 44.30 -19.91
N GLU A 17 47.77 43.27 -19.72
CA GLU A 17 49.23 43.26 -19.53
C GLU A 17 49.81 43.47 -18.10
N THR A 18 50.82 42.73 -17.63
CA THR A 18 51.61 41.59 -18.14
C THR A 18 52.47 41.06 -16.97
N SER A 19 52.62 39.73 -16.85
CA SER A 19 53.95 39.07 -16.78
C SER A 19 53.81 37.54 -16.72
N ALA A 20 54.05 36.91 -17.88
CA ALA A 20 54.15 35.47 -18.16
C ALA A 20 55.51 34.90 -17.66
N LYS A 21 55.75 33.59 -17.44
CA LYS A 21 55.76 32.37 -18.32
C LYS A 21 56.14 31.17 -17.40
N ALA A 22 55.93 29.86 -17.64
CA ALA A 22 55.50 28.95 -18.73
C ALA A 22 55.09 27.61 -18.04
N ALA A 23 54.02 26.86 -18.35
CA ALA A 23 53.46 26.23 -19.56
C ALA A 23 53.96 24.78 -19.87
N LYS A 24 53.05 23.78 -19.72
CA LYS A 24 52.64 22.70 -20.66
C LYS A 24 51.79 21.62 -19.92
N SER A 25 50.45 21.58 -20.05
CA SER A 25 49.59 20.85 -21.02
C SER A 25 49.73 19.31 -20.95
N ASN A 26 48.70 18.45 -20.95
CA ASN A 26 47.26 18.53 -21.26
C ASN A 26 46.61 17.18 -20.85
N GLY A 27 45.30 17.15 -20.61
CA GLY A 27 44.52 15.91 -20.62
C GLY A 27 43.18 15.99 -19.87
N GLY A 28 42.14 16.52 -20.52
CA GLY A 28 40.79 16.59 -19.97
C GLY A 28 40.10 15.24 -19.90
N GLY A 29 39.30 15.06 -18.84
CA GLY A 29 38.34 13.98 -18.67
C GLY A 29 37.13 14.51 -17.92
N LEU A 30 35.94 14.24 -18.44
CA LEU A 30 34.65 14.67 -17.91
C LEU A 30 34.52 14.33 -16.42
N GLY A 31 33.99 15.28 -15.65
CA GLY A 31 33.81 15.15 -14.20
C GLY A 31 32.93 13.96 -13.83
N ALA A 32 33.57 12.90 -13.35
CA ALA A 32 32.92 11.85 -12.58
C ALA A 32 32.40 12.45 -11.26
N MET A 33 31.10 12.33 -11.02
CA MET A 33 30.50 12.71 -9.74
C MET A 33 31.10 11.85 -8.61
N ASN A 34 31.62 12.50 -7.57
CA ASN A 34 32.16 11.86 -6.38
C ASN A 34 31.09 11.08 -5.61
N PHE A 35 31.12 9.75 -5.69
CA PHE A 35 30.26 8.83 -4.92
C PHE A 35 30.80 8.46 -3.52
N ASN A 36 31.75 9.21 -2.96
CA ASN A 36 32.39 8.91 -1.67
C ASN A 36 32.03 9.91 -0.56
N SER A 37 30.74 10.03 -0.25
CA SER A 37 30.33 10.60 1.04
C SER A 37 30.15 9.45 2.04
N SER A 38 31.12 9.23 2.92
CA SER A 38 30.99 8.31 4.07
C SER A 38 29.94 8.80 5.10
N ILE A 39 29.41 10.00 4.90
CA ILE A 39 28.45 10.67 5.78
C ILE A 39 27.06 10.61 5.16
N ASN A 40 26.08 10.26 5.98
CA ASN A 40 24.67 10.28 5.65
C ASN A 40 24.18 11.73 5.51
N LYS A 41 23.70 12.07 4.31
CA LYS A 41 23.27 13.43 3.96
C LYS A 41 22.07 13.93 4.79
N TRP A 42 21.29 13.03 5.35
CA TRP A 42 20.05 13.35 6.07
C TRP A 42 20.32 13.76 7.53
N ASN A 43 21.16 13.00 8.23
CA ASN A 43 21.40 13.19 9.66
C ASN A 43 22.84 13.64 10.00
N GLY A 44 23.73 13.75 9.00
CA GLY A 44 25.13 14.18 9.16
C GLY A 44 26.03 13.18 9.88
N ARG A 45 25.57 11.94 10.12
CA ARG A 45 26.34 10.88 10.79
C ARG A 45 27.02 9.98 9.76
N PRO A 46 28.15 9.33 10.08
CA PRO A 46 28.70 8.28 9.22
C PRO A 46 27.68 7.18 8.97
N TYR A 47 27.63 6.64 7.75
CA TYR A 47 26.78 5.48 7.45
C TYR A 47 27.20 4.26 8.26
N SER A 48 26.23 3.52 8.79
CA SER A 48 26.47 2.29 9.54
C SER A 48 26.96 1.15 8.64
N GLN A 49 27.63 0.14 9.22
CA GLN A 49 28.00 -1.07 8.47
C GLN A 49 26.75 -1.79 7.91
N ARG A 50 25.67 -1.80 8.68
CA ARG A 50 24.38 -2.37 8.30
C ARG A 50 23.79 -1.68 7.05
N TYR A 51 23.96 -0.36 6.92
CA TYR A 51 23.56 0.37 5.72
C TYR A 51 24.23 -0.18 4.46
N TYR A 52 25.55 -0.38 4.49
CA TYR A 52 26.29 -0.90 3.34
C TYR A 52 25.89 -2.33 2.98
N GLU A 53 25.68 -3.21 3.97
CA GLU A 53 25.19 -4.57 3.75
C GLU A 53 23.80 -4.59 3.08
N ILE A 54 22.91 -3.70 3.51
CA ILE A 54 21.58 -3.54 2.93
C ILE A 54 21.68 -2.95 1.52
N LEU A 55 22.53 -1.95 1.32
CA LEU A 55 22.74 -1.30 0.02
C LEU A 55 23.20 -2.28 -1.05
N GLU A 56 24.13 -3.18 -0.74
CA GLU A 56 24.59 -4.22 -1.67
C GLU A 56 23.44 -5.15 -2.08
N LYS A 57 22.56 -5.55 -1.14
CA LYS A 57 21.36 -6.33 -1.46
C LYS A 57 20.38 -5.53 -2.34
N ARG A 58 20.17 -4.25 -2.05
CA ARG A 58 19.24 -3.38 -2.81
C ARG A 58 19.66 -3.21 -4.27
N LYS A 59 20.97 -3.10 -4.55
CA LYS A 59 21.51 -3.02 -5.91
C LYS A 59 21.18 -4.25 -6.77
N THR A 60 20.86 -5.39 -6.14
CA THR A 60 20.42 -6.59 -6.84
C THR A 60 18.94 -6.58 -7.19
N LEU A 61 18.13 -5.64 -6.71
CA LEU A 61 16.70 -5.63 -7.02
C LEU A 61 16.46 -5.27 -8.50
N PRO A 62 15.45 -5.86 -9.16
CA PRO A 62 15.17 -5.58 -10.57
C PRO A 62 14.98 -4.09 -10.88
N VAL A 63 14.26 -3.38 -10.01
CA VAL A 63 13.99 -1.94 -10.19
C VAL A 63 15.27 -1.10 -10.16
N TRP A 64 16.33 -1.57 -9.50
CA TRP A 64 17.61 -0.85 -9.45
C TRP A 64 18.28 -0.80 -10.83
N GLN A 65 18.13 -1.85 -11.63
CA GLN A 65 18.73 -1.93 -12.97
C GLN A 65 18.11 -0.93 -13.95
N GLN A 66 16.92 -0.42 -13.64
CA GLN A 66 16.23 0.57 -14.44
C GLN A 66 16.13 1.94 -13.73
N LYS A 67 16.98 2.20 -12.72
CA LYS A 67 16.95 3.46 -11.96
C LYS A 67 17.11 4.66 -12.89
N GLU A 68 18.08 4.63 -13.80
CA GLU A 68 18.36 5.74 -14.71
C GLU A 68 17.20 5.98 -15.69
N GLU A 69 16.62 4.91 -16.23
CA GLU A 69 15.44 4.99 -17.11
C GLU A 69 14.25 5.58 -16.35
N PHE A 70 13.97 5.09 -15.14
CA PHE A 70 12.91 5.63 -14.28
C PHE A 70 13.07 7.14 -14.05
N LEU A 71 14.28 7.58 -13.69
CA LEU A 71 14.57 8.99 -13.43
C LEU A 71 14.39 9.86 -14.68
N GLN A 72 14.78 9.36 -15.85
CA GLN A 72 14.58 10.07 -17.12
C GLN A 72 13.09 10.23 -17.45
N VAL A 73 12.31 9.15 -17.34
CA VAL A 73 10.87 9.16 -17.62
C VAL A 73 10.13 10.03 -16.60
N LEU A 74 10.47 9.90 -15.31
CA LEU A 74 9.91 10.74 -14.24
C LEU A 74 10.19 12.22 -14.50
N LYS A 75 11.40 12.58 -14.95
CA LYS A 75 11.73 13.98 -15.24
C LYS A 75 10.91 14.53 -16.41
N ALA A 76 10.78 13.75 -17.49
CA ALA A 76 10.12 14.17 -18.73
C ALA A 76 8.58 14.23 -18.64
N ASN A 77 7.97 13.56 -17.66
CA ASN A 77 6.52 13.41 -17.58
C ASN A 77 5.97 13.86 -16.22
N GLN A 78 4.73 14.32 -16.20
CA GLN A 78 4.03 14.68 -14.97
C GLN A 78 3.46 13.43 -14.28
N THR A 79 2.93 12.49 -15.06
CA THR A 79 2.40 11.20 -14.59
C THR A 79 3.20 10.05 -15.20
N LEU A 80 3.49 9.03 -14.40
CA LEU A 80 4.17 7.80 -14.82
C LEU A 80 3.45 6.59 -14.24
N ILE A 81 3.22 5.57 -15.07
CA ILE A 81 2.70 4.29 -14.62
C ILE A 81 3.85 3.29 -14.59
N LEU A 82 4.04 2.64 -13.45
CA LEU A 82 5.09 1.65 -13.24
C LEU A 82 4.47 0.31 -12.87
N VAL A 83 4.72 -0.68 -13.73
CA VAL A 83 4.24 -2.06 -13.51
C VAL A 83 5.44 -2.95 -13.24
N GLY A 84 5.36 -3.74 -12.18
CA GLY A 84 6.38 -4.74 -11.89
C GLY A 84 5.87 -5.73 -10.86
N GLU A 85 6.38 -6.95 -10.91
CA GLU A 85 5.93 -8.00 -9.99
C GLU A 85 6.20 -7.65 -8.53
N THR A 86 5.53 -8.34 -7.61
CA THR A 86 5.76 -8.14 -6.19
C THR A 86 7.14 -8.65 -5.80
N GLY A 87 7.86 -7.91 -4.95
CA GLY A 87 9.25 -8.22 -4.62
C GLY A 87 10.29 -7.61 -5.57
N SER A 88 9.89 -6.93 -6.65
CA SER A 88 10.82 -6.23 -7.55
C SER A 88 11.47 -4.97 -6.95
N GLY A 89 11.02 -4.55 -5.77
CA GLY A 89 11.55 -3.39 -5.04
C GLY A 89 10.79 -2.08 -5.28
N LYS A 90 9.61 -2.07 -5.91
CA LYS A 90 8.83 -0.85 -6.20
C LYS A 90 8.63 0.03 -4.97
N THR A 91 7.96 -0.49 -3.96
CA THR A 91 7.56 0.25 -2.76
C THR A 91 8.74 0.75 -1.92
N THR A 92 9.86 0.02 -1.92
CA THR A 92 11.04 0.40 -1.14
C THR A 92 11.97 1.33 -1.90
N GLN A 93 12.24 1.07 -3.19
CA GLN A 93 13.26 1.79 -3.95
C GLN A 93 12.73 2.99 -4.72
N ILE A 94 11.53 2.93 -5.31
CA ILE A 94 11.00 4.03 -6.13
C ILE A 94 10.88 5.33 -5.32
N PRO A 95 10.31 5.34 -4.10
CA PRO A 95 10.26 6.58 -3.32
C PRO A 95 11.64 7.14 -2.97
N GLN A 96 12.66 6.29 -2.77
CA GLN A 96 14.04 6.72 -2.55
C GLN A 96 14.68 7.30 -3.83
N PHE A 97 14.39 6.73 -5.00
CA PHE A 97 14.87 7.27 -6.28
C PHE A 97 14.23 8.62 -6.58
N VAL A 98 12.94 8.76 -6.30
CA VAL A 98 12.23 10.05 -6.38
C VAL A 98 12.86 11.07 -5.42
N LEU A 99 13.19 10.65 -4.20
CA LEU A 99 13.82 11.52 -3.21
C LEU A 99 15.19 12.04 -3.68
N ASP A 100 16.01 11.17 -4.27
CA ASP A 100 17.27 11.58 -4.90
C ASP A 100 17.04 12.58 -6.04
N ALA A 101 16.01 12.39 -6.86
CA ALA A 101 15.68 13.28 -7.97
C ALA A 101 15.25 14.68 -7.51
N VAL A 102 14.34 14.75 -6.54
CA VAL A 102 13.81 16.01 -6.00
C VAL A 102 14.89 16.82 -5.29
N ASP A 103 15.80 16.15 -4.57
CA ASP A 103 16.96 16.76 -3.90
C ASP A 103 17.92 17.41 -4.92
N ILE A 104 18.10 16.79 -6.09
CA ILE A 104 18.90 17.35 -7.20
C ILE A 104 18.19 18.56 -7.85
N GLU A 105 16.88 18.49 -8.06
CA GLU A 105 16.13 19.54 -8.76
C GLU A 105 15.83 20.77 -7.90
N THR A 106 15.79 20.63 -6.57
CA THR A 106 15.37 21.68 -5.63
C THR A 106 16.45 21.99 -4.58
N PRO A 107 17.58 22.61 -4.95
CA PRO A 107 18.67 22.91 -4.00
C PRO A 107 18.31 23.99 -2.96
N ASP A 108 17.20 24.72 -3.14
CA ASP A 108 16.72 25.69 -2.15
C ASP A 108 16.08 24.98 -0.94
N LYS A 109 16.90 24.79 0.10
CA LYS A 109 16.53 24.15 1.39
C LYS A 109 15.40 24.86 2.15
N ARG A 110 14.92 26.03 1.70
CA ARG A 110 13.87 26.80 2.38
C ARG A 110 12.46 26.28 2.12
N ARG A 111 12.21 25.62 0.98
CA ARG A 111 10.90 25.04 0.65
C ARG A 111 10.96 23.52 0.80
N LYS A 112 10.80 23.04 2.04
CA LYS A 112 10.72 21.60 2.34
C LYS A 112 9.48 21.01 1.68
N THR A 113 9.67 20.20 0.65
CA THR A 113 8.62 19.39 0.03
C THR A 113 8.79 17.93 0.44
N MET A 114 7.67 17.22 0.53
CA MET A 114 7.65 15.80 0.90
C MET A 114 7.29 14.92 -0.31
N ILE A 115 7.58 13.63 -0.17
CA ILE A 115 7.09 12.57 -1.04
C ILE A 115 6.07 11.77 -0.26
N ALA A 116 4.89 11.58 -0.85
CA ALA A 116 3.87 10.68 -0.33
C ALA A 116 3.95 9.34 -1.08
N CYS A 117 3.94 8.23 -0.36
CA CYS A 117 3.73 6.91 -0.94
C CYS A 117 2.56 6.23 -0.25
N THR A 118 1.46 6.07 -0.97
CA THR A 118 0.28 5.46 -0.38
C THR A 118 0.39 3.94 -0.35
N GLN A 119 -0.30 3.32 0.59
CA GLN A 119 -0.46 1.87 0.72
C GLN A 119 -1.92 1.58 1.09
N PRO A 120 -2.58 0.59 0.47
CA PRO A 120 -3.94 0.22 0.86
C PRO A 120 -4.04 -0.25 2.32
N ARG A 121 -2.99 -0.89 2.84
CA ARG A 121 -2.98 -1.55 4.16
C ARG A 121 -2.11 -0.82 5.19
N ARG A 122 -2.65 -0.62 6.40
CA ARG A 122 -1.94 0.01 7.53
C ARG A 122 -0.61 -0.69 7.86
N VAL A 123 -0.64 -2.02 7.97
CA VAL A 123 0.53 -2.83 8.31
C VAL A 123 1.63 -2.70 7.26
N ALA A 124 1.25 -2.61 5.98
CA ALA A 124 2.19 -2.39 4.89
C ALA A 124 2.87 -1.02 5.02
N ALA A 125 2.10 0.06 5.19
CA ALA A 125 2.65 1.42 5.39
C ALA A 125 3.64 1.48 6.57
N MET A 126 3.30 0.86 7.71
CA MET A 126 4.14 0.82 8.91
C MET A 126 5.39 -0.05 8.72
N SER A 127 5.26 -1.22 8.10
CA SER A 127 6.37 -2.14 7.88
C SER A 127 7.35 -1.58 6.86
N VAL A 128 6.85 -1.03 5.76
CA VAL A 128 7.71 -0.54 4.68
C VAL A 128 8.42 0.75 5.05
N SER A 129 7.75 1.66 5.79
CA SER A 129 8.41 2.87 6.30
C SER A 129 9.55 2.54 7.25
N ARG A 130 9.37 1.59 8.17
CA ARG A 130 10.47 1.10 9.04
C ARG A 130 11.60 0.51 8.22
N ARG A 131 11.28 -0.36 7.25
CA ARG A 131 12.28 -0.93 6.34
C ARG A 131 13.06 0.17 5.61
N VAL A 132 12.38 1.17 5.08
CA VAL A 132 13.00 2.25 4.30
C VAL A 132 13.81 3.19 5.19
N ALA A 133 13.39 3.41 6.43
CA ALA A 133 14.20 4.11 7.43
C ALA A 133 15.52 3.37 7.70
N GLU A 134 15.49 2.04 7.82
CA GLU A 134 16.72 1.23 7.91
C GLU A 134 17.56 1.29 6.63
N GLU A 135 16.94 1.26 5.45
CA GLU A 135 17.64 1.37 4.17
C GLU A 135 18.30 2.74 3.95
N MET A 136 17.75 3.79 4.55
CA MET A 136 18.28 5.16 4.52
C MET A 136 19.19 5.48 5.71
N ASP A 137 19.36 4.55 6.65
CA ASP A 137 20.14 4.69 7.89
C ASP A 137 19.69 5.91 8.73
N VAL A 138 18.37 6.07 8.86
CA VAL A 138 17.70 7.14 9.62
C VAL A 138 16.76 6.58 10.67
N THR A 139 16.36 7.41 11.64
CA THR A 139 15.39 7.03 12.66
C THR A 139 13.96 7.19 12.12
N ILE A 140 13.13 6.15 12.26
CA ILE A 140 11.72 6.21 11.89
C ILE A 140 11.01 7.35 12.64
N GLY A 141 10.21 8.13 11.92
CA GLY A 141 9.55 9.35 12.42
C GLY A 141 10.36 10.64 12.20
N GLU A 142 11.65 10.55 11.89
CA GLU A 142 12.45 11.70 11.45
C GLU A 142 12.30 11.88 9.93
N GLU A 143 13.30 11.53 9.11
CA GLU A 143 13.27 11.77 7.65
C GLU A 143 12.33 10.84 6.89
N VAL A 144 12.18 9.60 7.38
CA VAL A 144 11.18 8.64 6.89
C VAL A 144 10.13 8.47 7.98
N GLY A 145 8.85 8.56 7.61
CA GLY A 145 7.73 8.42 8.54
C GLY A 145 6.54 7.69 7.95
N TYR A 146 5.51 7.49 8.77
CA TYR A 146 4.22 7.02 8.31
C TYR A 146 3.03 7.74 8.94
N SER A 147 1.89 7.68 8.26
CA SER A 147 0.59 8.16 8.74
C SER A 147 -0.49 7.13 8.46
N VAL A 148 -1.04 6.55 9.51
CA VAL A 148 -2.19 5.65 9.43
C VAL A 148 -3.27 6.15 10.38
N ARG A 149 -4.51 5.69 10.21
CA ARG A 149 -5.61 6.09 11.08
C ARG A 149 -5.25 5.84 12.56
N PHE A 150 -5.39 6.88 13.38
CA PHE A 150 -5.07 6.94 14.81
C PHE A 150 -3.58 6.85 15.20
N GLU A 151 -2.66 6.82 14.24
CA GLU A 151 -1.23 6.73 14.54
C GLU A 151 -0.39 7.51 13.52
N TYR A 152 0.28 8.56 14.02
CA TYR A 152 1.12 9.45 13.23
C TYR A 152 2.57 9.34 13.70
N CYS A 153 3.43 8.80 12.85
CA CYS A 153 4.86 8.68 13.10
C CYS A 153 5.62 9.53 12.06
N SER A 154 5.58 10.85 12.25
CA SER A 154 6.28 11.81 11.38
C SER A 154 6.64 13.08 12.16
N SER A 155 7.54 13.88 11.62
CA SER A 155 8.04 15.11 12.24
C SER A 155 8.31 16.20 11.18
N ALA A 156 8.74 17.38 11.61
CA ALA A 156 9.16 18.46 10.70
C ALA A 156 10.42 18.14 9.87
N ARG A 157 11.08 17.00 10.12
CA ARG A 157 12.20 16.47 9.32
C ARG A 157 11.75 15.50 8.23
N THR A 158 10.50 15.03 8.28
CA THR A 158 10.02 14.02 7.34
C THR A 158 10.05 14.55 5.90
N VAL A 159 10.73 13.81 5.04
CA VAL A 159 10.83 14.07 3.59
C VAL A 159 10.16 12.96 2.79
N LEU A 160 10.05 11.76 3.35
CA LEU A 160 9.35 10.63 2.77
C LEU A 160 8.31 10.10 3.77
N LYS A 161 7.04 10.14 3.39
CA LYS A 161 5.92 9.67 4.22
C LYS A 161 5.19 8.54 3.52
N TYR A 162 5.12 7.38 4.18
CA TYR A 162 4.21 6.30 3.79
C TYR A 162 2.88 6.48 4.49
N LEU A 163 1.76 6.43 3.79
CA LEU A 163 0.45 6.64 4.41
C LEU A 163 -0.60 5.75 3.79
N THR A 164 -1.72 5.53 4.47
CA THR A 164 -2.83 4.85 3.81
C THR A 164 -3.53 5.77 2.83
N ASP A 165 -4.14 5.22 1.78
CA ASP A 165 -4.91 5.98 0.79
C ASP A 165 -5.93 6.93 1.45
N GLY A 166 -6.68 6.43 2.45
CA GLY A 166 -7.62 7.24 3.21
C GLY A 166 -6.99 8.38 4.03
N MET A 167 -5.72 8.25 4.46
CA MET A 167 -5.02 9.33 5.15
C MET A 167 -4.60 10.43 4.17
N LEU A 168 -4.18 10.07 2.95
CA LEU A 168 -3.90 11.07 1.92
C LEU A 168 -5.18 11.81 1.50
N LEU A 169 -6.30 11.09 1.37
CA LEU A 169 -7.60 11.68 1.07
C LEU A 169 -8.06 12.64 2.19
N SER A 170 -7.84 12.27 3.46
CA SER A 170 -8.13 13.15 4.60
C SER A 170 -7.22 14.39 4.62
N GLU A 171 -5.94 14.26 4.29
CA GLU A 171 -5.05 15.43 4.14
C GLU A 171 -5.55 16.35 3.01
N ALA A 172 -6.06 15.79 1.91
CA ALA A 172 -6.62 16.57 0.80
C ALA A 172 -7.87 17.38 1.17
N MET A 173 -8.64 16.96 2.18
CA MET A 173 -9.79 17.73 2.67
C MET A 173 -9.37 19.07 3.28
N THR A 174 -8.16 19.14 3.85
CA THR A 174 -7.61 20.38 4.45
C THR A 174 -6.66 21.11 3.49
N ASP A 175 -5.96 20.37 2.63
CA ASP A 175 -5.02 20.86 1.62
C ASP A 175 -5.40 20.32 0.24
N PRO A 176 -6.40 20.92 -0.46
CA PRO A 176 -6.95 20.38 -1.70
C PRO A 176 -5.95 20.29 -2.86
N LEU A 177 -4.89 21.10 -2.85
CA LEU A 177 -3.82 21.06 -3.84
C LEU A 177 -2.63 20.20 -3.39
N LEU A 178 -2.71 19.60 -2.19
CA LEU A 178 -1.69 18.75 -1.58
C LEU A 178 -0.31 19.40 -1.64
N GLU A 179 -0.23 20.70 -1.30
CA GLU A 179 0.93 21.56 -1.55
C GLU A 179 2.19 21.12 -0.82
N ARG A 180 2.03 20.34 0.25
CA ARG A 180 3.12 19.72 1.01
C ARG A 180 3.91 18.70 0.19
N TYR A 181 3.32 18.12 -0.85
CA TYR A 181 3.91 17.04 -1.63
C TYR A 181 4.43 17.53 -2.98
N LYS A 182 5.64 17.11 -3.34
CA LYS A 182 6.21 17.32 -4.68
C LYS A 182 5.92 16.16 -5.61
N VAL A 183 5.89 14.94 -5.04
CA VAL A 183 5.58 13.72 -5.75
C VAL A 183 4.64 12.89 -4.88
N ILE A 184 3.57 12.39 -5.50
CA ILE A 184 2.65 11.43 -4.91
C ILE A 184 2.81 10.11 -5.64
N ILE A 185 2.97 9.04 -4.88
CA ILE A 185 3.11 7.68 -5.38
C ILE A 185 1.90 6.90 -4.90
N LEU A 186 1.02 6.51 -5.81
CA LEU A 186 -0.10 5.60 -5.54
C LEU A 186 0.38 4.18 -5.78
N ASP A 187 0.70 3.46 -4.71
CA ASP A 187 1.18 2.08 -4.80
C ASP A 187 0.04 1.07 -4.68
N GLU A 188 0.30 -0.14 -5.19
CA GLU A 188 -0.66 -1.26 -5.17
C GLU A 188 -2.02 -0.86 -5.76
N ALA A 189 -2.00 0.00 -6.80
CA ALA A 189 -3.19 0.57 -7.45
C ALA A 189 -4.18 -0.47 -7.99
N HIS A 190 -3.75 -1.73 -8.15
CA HIS A 190 -4.59 -2.85 -8.55
C HIS A 190 -5.53 -3.35 -7.46
N GLU A 191 -5.34 -2.98 -6.17
CA GLU A 191 -6.32 -3.32 -5.13
C GLU A 191 -7.64 -2.57 -5.34
N ARG A 192 -7.64 -1.46 -6.11
CA ARG A 192 -8.84 -0.70 -6.51
C ARG A 192 -9.78 -0.44 -5.33
N THR A 193 -9.19 0.04 -4.22
CA THR A 193 -9.95 0.41 -3.02
C THR A 193 -10.75 1.68 -3.29
N LEU A 194 -11.78 1.91 -2.48
CA LEU A 194 -12.63 3.08 -2.60
C LEU A 194 -11.82 4.39 -2.48
N ALA A 195 -10.86 4.43 -1.55
CA ALA A 195 -10.01 5.60 -1.36
C ALA A 195 -9.03 5.79 -2.53
N THR A 196 -8.46 4.71 -3.08
CA THR A 196 -7.57 4.78 -4.25
C THR A 196 -8.31 5.36 -5.46
N ASP A 197 -9.53 4.89 -5.73
CA ASP A 197 -10.32 5.33 -6.88
C ASP A 197 -10.76 6.80 -6.76
N VAL A 198 -11.09 7.26 -5.56
CA VAL A 198 -11.35 8.68 -5.29
C VAL A 198 -10.10 9.53 -5.49
N LEU A 199 -8.93 9.05 -5.02
CA LEU A 199 -7.66 9.72 -5.22
C LEU A 199 -7.29 9.83 -6.71
N PHE A 200 -7.63 8.85 -7.54
CA PHE A 200 -7.42 8.96 -8.99
C PHE A 200 -8.11 10.19 -9.58
N GLY A 201 -9.42 10.33 -9.34
CA GLY A 201 -10.19 11.46 -9.86
C GLY A 201 -9.73 12.80 -9.28
N LEU A 202 -9.45 12.84 -7.97
CA LEU A 202 -8.96 14.05 -7.31
C LEU A 202 -7.60 14.48 -7.87
N LEU A 203 -6.64 13.56 -7.97
CA LEU A 203 -5.29 13.88 -8.44
C LEU A 203 -5.27 14.26 -9.92
N THR A 204 -6.13 13.70 -10.76
CA THR A 204 -6.28 14.14 -12.15
C THR A 204 -6.64 15.62 -12.23
N GLU A 205 -7.47 16.13 -11.31
CA GLU A 205 -7.81 17.55 -11.23
C GLU A 205 -6.68 18.39 -10.62
N VAL A 206 -6.04 17.90 -9.55
CA VAL A 206 -4.89 18.60 -8.93
C VAL A 206 -3.75 18.74 -9.94
N LEU A 207 -3.44 17.72 -10.74
CA LEU A 207 -2.36 17.75 -11.74
C LEU A 207 -2.57 18.82 -12.82
N LYS A 208 -3.83 19.13 -13.20
CA LYS A 208 -4.14 20.24 -14.13
C LYS A 208 -3.79 21.60 -13.51
N ASN A 209 -3.94 21.74 -12.20
CA ASN A 209 -3.72 22.97 -11.44
C ASN A 209 -2.28 23.08 -10.87
N ARG A 210 -1.56 21.96 -10.76
CA ARG A 210 -0.19 21.85 -10.20
C ARG A 210 0.74 21.18 -11.19
N SER A 211 1.21 21.93 -12.20
CA SER A 211 2.16 21.44 -13.21
C SER A 211 3.50 20.96 -12.64
N ASP A 212 3.82 21.38 -11.41
CA ASP A 212 5.04 21.02 -10.72
C ASP A 212 4.89 19.81 -9.79
N LEU A 213 3.66 19.31 -9.54
CA LEU A 213 3.39 18.04 -8.86
C LEU A 213 3.60 16.88 -9.85
N LYS A 214 4.29 15.82 -9.42
CA LYS A 214 4.39 14.56 -10.18
C LYS A 214 3.58 13.44 -9.53
N LEU A 215 3.03 12.56 -10.37
CA LEU A 215 2.28 11.38 -9.97
C LEU A 215 2.97 10.11 -10.49
N VAL A 216 3.18 9.14 -9.60
CA VAL A 216 3.62 7.79 -9.98
C VAL A 216 2.55 6.79 -9.55
N VAL A 217 2.00 6.03 -10.49
CA VAL A 217 1.02 4.97 -10.20
C VAL A 217 1.72 3.63 -10.34
N MET A 218 1.85 2.89 -9.24
CA MET A 218 2.54 1.61 -9.21
C MET A 218 1.54 0.46 -9.08
N SER A 219 1.74 -0.59 -9.88
CA SER A 219 0.91 -1.79 -9.85
C SER A 219 1.73 -3.07 -10.08
N ALA A 220 1.19 -4.19 -9.61
CA ALA A 220 1.74 -5.52 -9.86
C ALA A 220 1.03 -6.27 -10.99
N THR A 221 -0.13 -5.79 -11.45
CA THR A 221 -0.98 -6.49 -12.43
C THR A 221 -0.92 -5.84 -13.81
N LEU A 222 -1.33 -6.62 -14.82
CA LEU A 222 -1.29 -6.28 -16.24
C LEU A 222 -2.38 -5.30 -16.71
N GLU A 223 -3.18 -4.68 -15.83
CA GLU A 223 -4.18 -3.66 -16.23
C GLU A 223 -3.55 -2.31 -16.64
N ALA A 224 -2.28 -2.33 -17.03
CA ALA A 224 -1.51 -1.16 -17.36
C ALA A 224 -2.20 -0.27 -18.40
N GLU A 225 -2.83 -0.87 -19.41
CA GLU A 225 -3.54 -0.15 -20.48
C GLU A 225 -4.73 0.65 -19.95
N LYS A 226 -5.46 0.14 -18.96
CA LYS A 226 -6.58 0.85 -18.33
C LYS A 226 -6.09 2.08 -17.58
N PHE A 227 -5.01 1.93 -16.80
CA PHE A 227 -4.36 3.05 -16.13
C PHE A 227 -3.82 4.07 -17.14
N GLN A 228 -3.20 3.63 -18.23
CA GLN A 228 -2.69 4.52 -19.28
C GLN A 228 -3.82 5.30 -19.93
N GLY A 229 -4.92 4.63 -20.30
CA GLY A 229 -6.09 5.28 -20.88
C GLY A 229 -6.69 6.33 -19.95
N TYR A 230 -6.82 6.01 -18.66
CA TYR A 230 -7.34 6.93 -17.65
C TYR A 230 -6.43 8.14 -17.41
N PHE A 231 -5.11 7.93 -17.29
CA PHE A 231 -4.14 9.01 -17.08
C PHE A 231 -3.62 9.61 -18.40
N ASN A 232 -4.52 9.89 -19.36
CA ASN A 232 -4.24 10.61 -20.61
C ASN A 232 -3.03 10.07 -21.42
N GLY A 233 -2.88 8.75 -21.49
CA GLY A 233 -1.79 8.10 -22.23
C GLY A 233 -0.43 8.19 -21.53
N ALA A 234 -0.39 8.31 -20.19
CA ALA A 234 0.83 8.35 -19.42
C ALA A 234 1.81 7.21 -19.80
N PRO A 235 3.13 7.48 -19.81
CA PRO A 235 4.12 6.46 -20.12
C PRO A 235 4.04 5.27 -19.16
N LEU A 236 4.16 4.07 -19.71
CA LEU A 236 4.23 2.83 -18.97
C LEU A 236 5.66 2.32 -18.92
N MET A 237 6.18 2.17 -17.71
CA MET A 237 7.45 1.51 -17.46
C MET A 237 7.21 0.12 -16.88
N LYS A 238 7.82 -0.90 -17.49
CA LYS A 238 7.72 -2.29 -17.01
C LYS A 238 9.03 -2.70 -16.36
N VAL A 239 8.96 -3.06 -15.08
CA VAL A 239 10.07 -3.62 -14.31
C VAL A 239 10.01 -5.15 -14.40
N PRO A 240 11.04 -5.80 -14.97
CA PRO A 240 11.07 -7.25 -15.03
C PRO A 240 11.09 -7.84 -13.61
N GLY A 241 10.42 -8.97 -13.42
CA GLY A 241 10.50 -9.71 -12.17
C GLY A 241 11.82 -10.47 -12.05
N ARG A 242 12.30 -10.64 -10.81
CA ARG A 242 13.23 -11.71 -10.43
C ARG A 242 12.47 -12.70 -9.56
N LEU A 243 11.48 -13.37 -10.14
CA LEU A 243 10.88 -14.51 -9.46
C LEU A 243 11.68 -15.75 -9.84
N HIS A 244 12.14 -16.45 -8.81
CA HIS A 244 12.42 -17.87 -8.99
C HIS A 244 11.11 -18.56 -9.40
N PRO A 245 11.17 -19.63 -10.21
CA PRO A 245 9.98 -20.30 -10.68
C PRO A 245 9.12 -20.77 -9.49
N VAL A 246 7.80 -20.58 -9.62
CA VAL A 246 6.81 -21.10 -8.69
C VAL A 246 6.01 -22.17 -9.41
N GLU A 247 6.14 -23.42 -8.96
CA GLU A 247 5.35 -24.53 -9.48
C GLU A 247 3.92 -24.45 -8.93
N ILE A 248 2.92 -24.56 -9.80
CA ILE A 248 1.51 -24.48 -9.42
C ILE A 248 0.91 -25.88 -9.44
N PHE A 249 0.36 -26.30 -8.30
CA PHE A 249 -0.37 -27.57 -8.14
C PHE A 249 -1.85 -27.29 -7.97
N TYR A 250 -2.70 -28.07 -8.62
CA TYR A 250 -4.16 -28.04 -8.49
C TYR A 250 -4.67 -29.36 -7.92
N THR A 251 -5.81 -29.33 -7.24
CA THR A 251 -6.50 -30.56 -6.86
C THR A 251 -7.16 -31.19 -8.09
N GLN A 252 -7.26 -32.53 -8.09
CA GLN A 252 -7.93 -33.25 -9.18
C GLN A 252 -9.46 -33.07 -9.13
N GLU A 253 -10.01 -33.01 -7.92
CA GLU A 253 -11.42 -32.83 -7.65
C GLU A 253 -11.67 -31.62 -6.73
N PRO A 254 -12.85 -30.98 -6.77
CA PRO A 254 -13.19 -29.90 -5.85
C PRO A 254 -13.25 -30.37 -4.40
N GLU A 255 -12.59 -29.64 -3.51
CA GLU A 255 -12.63 -29.89 -2.06
C GLU A 255 -13.91 -29.29 -1.45
N ARG A 256 -14.67 -30.09 -0.68
CA ARG A 256 -15.90 -29.61 -0.02
C ARG A 256 -15.62 -28.73 1.19
N ASP A 257 -14.59 -29.10 1.96
CA ASP A 257 -14.14 -28.36 3.13
C ASP A 257 -12.71 -27.88 2.87
N TYR A 258 -12.60 -26.62 2.48
CA TYR A 258 -11.32 -26.02 2.11
C TYR A 258 -10.42 -25.77 3.33
N LEU A 259 -10.98 -25.65 4.53
CA LEU A 259 -10.24 -25.47 5.78
C LEU A 259 -9.52 -26.78 6.14
N GLU A 260 -10.25 -27.89 6.11
CA GLU A 260 -9.68 -29.22 6.35
C GLU A 260 -8.63 -29.59 5.29
N ALA A 261 -8.93 -29.29 4.01
CA ALA A 261 -7.97 -29.48 2.93
C ALA A 261 -6.69 -28.64 3.12
N ALA A 262 -6.81 -27.41 3.61
CA ALA A 262 -5.66 -26.55 3.89
C ALA A 262 -4.80 -27.11 5.04
N ILE A 263 -5.41 -27.51 6.15
CA ILE A 263 -4.72 -28.12 7.31
C ILE A 263 -3.98 -29.40 6.88
N ARG A 264 -4.68 -30.29 6.16
CA ARG A 264 -4.10 -31.52 5.61
C ARG A 264 -2.89 -31.23 4.71
N THR A 265 -3.01 -30.22 3.85
CA THR A 265 -1.92 -29.82 2.95
C THR A 265 -0.72 -29.25 3.73
N VAL A 266 -0.95 -28.44 4.77
CA VAL A 266 0.12 -27.94 5.67
C VAL A 266 0.90 -29.11 6.27
N VAL A 267 0.18 -30.10 6.82
CA VAL A 267 0.79 -31.26 7.47
C VAL A 267 1.59 -32.10 6.46
N GLN A 268 1.02 -32.34 5.27
CA GLN A 268 1.72 -33.07 4.19
C GLN A 268 3.01 -32.37 3.75
N ILE A 269 2.98 -31.05 3.55
CA ILE A 269 4.19 -30.28 3.20
C ILE A 269 5.21 -30.38 4.32
N HIS A 270 4.79 -30.24 5.59
CA HIS A 270 5.73 -30.31 6.70
C HIS A 270 6.44 -31.67 6.80
N MET A 271 5.73 -32.76 6.50
CA MET A 271 6.28 -34.12 6.54
C MET A 271 7.14 -34.49 5.33
N CYS A 272 6.73 -34.08 4.12
CA CYS A 272 7.27 -34.65 2.88
C CYS A 272 8.16 -33.68 2.09
N GLU A 273 8.00 -32.37 2.27
CA GLU A 273 8.70 -31.37 1.48
C GLU A 273 9.96 -30.86 2.19
N PRO A 274 11.01 -30.44 1.43
CA PRO A 274 12.23 -29.89 2.00
C PRO A 274 12.01 -28.57 2.75
N ARG A 275 13.12 -27.98 3.22
CA ARG A 275 13.11 -26.75 4.02
C ARG A 275 12.45 -25.58 3.28
N GLY A 276 11.58 -24.87 3.98
CA GLY A 276 10.97 -23.63 3.53
C GLY A 276 9.71 -23.30 4.33
N ASP A 277 9.44 -22.04 4.58
CA ASP A 277 8.27 -21.67 5.37
C ASP A 277 6.97 -21.76 4.55
N ILE A 278 5.85 -21.95 5.24
CA ILE A 278 4.51 -22.10 4.65
C ILE A 278 3.71 -20.81 4.89
N LEU A 279 3.04 -20.34 3.84
CA LEU A 279 2.01 -19.30 3.93
C LEU A 279 0.66 -19.90 3.51
N VAL A 280 -0.31 -19.85 4.42
CA VAL A 280 -1.68 -20.34 4.20
C VAL A 280 -2.63 -19.15 4.13
N PHE A 281 -3.47 -19.11 3.11
CA PHE A 281 -4.52 -18.09 2.99
C PHE A 281 -5.87 -18.60 3.49
N LEU A 282 -6.44 -17.99 4.52
CA LEU A 282 -7.80 -18.25 5.02
C LEU A 282 -8.63 -16.96 5.06
N THR A 283 -9.89 -17.04 5.47
CA THR A 283 -10.84 -15.93 5.21
C THR A 283 -11.03 -14.98 6.38
N GLY A 284 -10.80 -15.41 7.63
CA GLY A 284 -11.01 -14.56 8.80
C GLY A 284 -10.40 -15.10 10.09
N GLU A 285 -10.49 -14.29 11.15
CA GLU A 285 -9.87 -14.52 12.46
C GLU A 285 -10.25 -15.87 13.09
N GLU A 286 -11.53 -16.15 13.27
CA GLU A 286 -12.01 -17.38 13.94
C GLU A 286 -11.53 -18.66 13.23
N GLU A 287 -11.54 -18.62 11.90
CA GLU A 287 -11.06 -19.71 11.04
C GLU A 287 -9.55 -19.89 11.14
N ILE A 288 -8.80 -18.78 11.18
CA ILE A 288 -7.34 -18.78 11.33
C ILE A 288 -6.92 -19.34 12.68
N GLU A 289 -7.56 -18.92 13.77
CA GLU A 289 -7.23 -19.40 15.11
C GLU A 289 -7.57 -20.89 15.27
N ASP A 290 -8.71 -21.35 14.70
CA ASP A 290 -9.03 -22.77 14.68
C ASP A 290 -8.00 -23.59 13.88
N ALA A 291 -7.61 -23.12 12.69
CA ALA A 291 -6.57 -23.75 11.88
C ALA A 291 -5.23 -23.81 12.62
N CYS A 292 -4.80 -22.70 13.23
CA CYS A 292 -3.55 -22.64 13.99
C CYS A 292 -3.51 -23.68 15.11
N ARG A 293 -4.61 -23.81 15.85
CA ARG A 293 -4.76 -24.80 16.92
C ARG A 293 -4.74 -26.24 16.39
N LYS A 294 -5.47 -26.53 15.30
CA LYS A 294 -5.52 -27.86 14.68
C LYS A 294 -4.17 -28.28 14.11
N ILE A 295 -3.51 -27.39 13.36
CA ILE A 295 -2.16 -27.62 12.81
C ILE A 295 -1.16 -27.92 13.94
N THR A 296 -1.16 -27.11 15.00
CA THR A 296 -0.25 -27.30 16.14
C THR A 296 -0.49 -28.65 16.83
N LYS A 297 -1.76 -29.04 16.99
CA LYS A 297 -2.14 -30.32 17.61
C LYS A 297 -1.74 -31.51 16.75
N GLU A 298 -2.02 -31.49 15.45
CA GLU A 298 -1.71 -32.60 14.55
C GLU A 298 -0.21 -32.83 14.40
N ILE A 299 0.57 -31.76 14.24
CA ILE A 299 2.02 -31.84 14.17
C ILE A 299 2.61 -32.26 15.52
N GLY A 300 2.04 -31.78 16.63
CA GLY A 300 2.44 -32.20 17.98
C GLY A 300 2.24 -33.69 18.23
N ASN A 301 1.19 -34.29 17.68
CA ASN A 301 0.92 -35.73 17.79
C ASN A 301 1.94 -36.61 17.04
N MET A 302 2.71 -36.04 16.10
CA MET A 302 3.74 -36.76 15.33
C MET A 302 5.08 -36.88 16.09
N GLY A 303 5.25 -36.11 17.17
CA GLY A 303 6.43 -36.16 18.04
C GLY A 303 7.76 -35.94 17.28
N ASP A 304 8.75 -36.76 17.58
CA ASP A 304 10.12 -36.66 17.05
C ASP A 304 10.26 -37.00 15.55
N GLN A 305 9.18 -37.44 14.87
CA GLN A 305 9.21 -37.78 13.45
C GLN A 305 9.32 -36.56 12.54
N VAL A 306 8.97 -35.38 13.05
CA VAL A 306 8.89 -34.12 12.29
C VAL A 306 9.66 -33.01 12.99
N GLY A 307 10.08 -32.00 12.22
CA GLY A 307 10.78 -30.84 12.77
C GLY A 307 9.86 -29.97 13.60
N PRO A 308 10.41 -29.10 14.48
CA PRO A 308 9.59 -28.18 15.27
C PRO A 308 8.90 -27.17 14.37
N VAL A 309 7.68 -26.78 14.73
CA VAL A 309 6.92 -25.77 13.98
C VAL A 309 6.63 -24.54 14.80
N LYS A 310 6.60 -23.40 14.13
CA LYS A 310 6.11 -22.15 14.67
C LYS A 310 4.92 -21.68 13.85
N VAL A 311 3.72 -21.84 14.40
CA VAL A 311 2.48 -21.42 13.76
C VAL A 311 2.16 -19.98 14.19
N VAL A 312 1.96 -19.07 13.24
CA VAL A 312 1.76 -17.64 13.48
C VAL A 312 0.49 -17.17 12.76
N PRO A 313 -0.54 -16.71 13.48
CA PRO A 313 -1.72 -16.12 12.84
C PRO A 313 -1.41 -14.71 12.30
N LEU A 314 -2.10 -14.33 11.22
CA LEU A 314 -2.02 -12.99 10.65
C LEU A 314 -3.37 -12.49 10.12
N TYR A 315 -3.97 -11.55 10.83
CA TYR A 315 -5.21 -10.89 10.43
C TYR A 315 -5.27 -9.44 10.97
N SER A 316 -6.20 -8.64 10.46
CA SER A 316 -6.18 -7.17 10.62
C SER A 316 -6.35 -6.68 12.06
N THR A 317 -7.09 -7.40 12.89
CA THR A 317 -7.37 -7.09 14.31
C THR A 317 -6.23 -7.49 15.25
N LEU A 318 -5.22 -8.24 14.78
CA LEU A 318 -4.06 -8.58 15.62
C LEU A 318 -3.29 -7.33 16.06
N PRO A 319 -2.84 -7.27 17.33
CA PRO A 319 -1.96 -6.20 17.79
C PRO A 319 -0.67 -6.09 16.94
N PRO A 320 -0.13 -4.88 16.71
CA PRO A 320 1.05 -4.69 15.86
C PRO A 320 2.26 -5.53 16.29
N ALA A 321 2.49 -5.70 17.59
CA ALA A 321 3.57 -6.54 18.12
C ALA A 321 3.40 -8.03 17.75
N MET A 322 2.15 -8.52 17.65
CA MET A 322 1.86 -9.89 17.22
C MET A 322 2.03 -10.05 15.72
N GLN A 323 1.61 -9.05 14.93
CA GLN A 323 1.82 -9.06 13.48
C GLN A 323 3.32 -9.09 13.11
N GLN A 324 4.19 -8.45 13.91
CA GLN A 324 5.64 -8.48 13.69
C GLN A 324 6.25 -9.88 13.83
N LYS A 325 5.61 -10.81 14.55
CA LYS A 325 6.12 -12.18 14.75
C LYS A 325 6.25 -12.97 13.45
N ILE A 326 5.53 -12.57 12.38
CA ILE A 326 5.65 -13.20 11.06
C ILE A 326 7.06 -13.04 10.46
N PHE A 327 7.81 -12.01 10.87
CA PHE A 327 9.17 -11.75 10.40
C PHE A 327 10.25 -12.48 11.19
N GLU A 328 9.89 -13.12 12.31
CA GLU A 328 10.84 -13.91 13.08
C GLU A 328 11.29 -15.16 12.28
N PRO A 329 12.53 -15.64 12.49
CA PRO A 329 13.03 -16.81 11.79
C PRO A 329 12.27 -18.09 12.18
N ALA A 330 12.32 -19.08 11.29
CA ALA A 330 11.86 -20.43 11.59
C ALA A 330 12.63 -21.05 12.76
N PRO A 331 12.00 -21.93 13.57
CA PRO A 331 12.68 -22.61 14.66
C PRO A 331 13.85 -23.47 14.15
N PRO A 332 14.96 -23.58 14.90
CA PRO A 332 16.03 -24.48 14.55
C PRO A 332 15.56 -25.95 14.67
N PRO A 333 16.19 -26.90 13.96
CA PRO A 333 15.93 -28.33 14.15
C PRO A 333 16.14 -28.75 15.61
N SER A 334 15.33 -29.69 16.10
CA SER A 334 15.44 -30.19 17.49
C SER A 334 16.70 -31.01 17.74
N LYS A 335 17.34 -31.54 16.69
CA LYS A 335 18.58 -32.34 16.71
C LYS A 335 19.46 -31.88 15.53
N GLU A 336 20.78 -31.99 15.64
CA GLU A 336 21.74 -31.52 14.62
C GLU A 336 21.47 -32.13 13.21
N ASP A 337 21.09 -33.42 13.15
CA ASP A 337 20.67 -34.13 11.93
C ASP A 337 19.14 -34.34 11.82
N GLY A 338 18.36 -33.54 12.55
CA GLY A 338 16.90 -33.66 12.60
C GLY A 338 16.18 -33.04 11.40
N PRO A 339 14.91 -33.39 11.19
CA PRO A 339 14.07 -32.73 10.18
C PRO A 339 14.03 -31.20 10.41
N PRO A 340 14.00 -30.39 9.33
CA PRO A 340 14.08 -28.94 9.43
C PRO A 340 12.89 -28.36 10.19
N GLY A 341 13.17 -27.40 11.08
CA GLY A 341 12.11 -26.59 11.68
C GLY A 341 11.48 -25.66 10.65
N ARG A 342 10.19 -25.33 10.85
CA ARG A 342 9.38 -24.60 9.86
C ARG A 342 8.50 -23.54 10.51
N LYS A 343 8.41 -22.36 9.89
CA LYS A 343 7.40 -21.35 10.23
C LYS A 343 6.18 -21.53 9.33
N ILE A 344 4.99 -21.47 9.92
CA ILE A 344 3.72 -21.60 9.24
C ILE A 344 2.92 -20.33 9.54
N VAL A 345 2.78 -19.45 8.55
CA VAL A 345 1.99 -18.23 8.67
C VAL A 345 0.59 -18.51 8.13
N VAL A 346 -0.43 -18.36 8.96
CA VAL A 346 -1.84 -18.55 8.58
C VAL A 346 -2.49 -17.18 8.52
N SER A 347 -2.83 -16.71 7.32
CA SER A 347 -3.11 -15.30 7.05
C SER A 347 -4.41 -15.09 6.29
N THR A 348 -5.05 -13.94 6.49
CA THR A 348 -6.02 -13.42 5.50
C THR A 348 -5.32 -12.91 4.24
N ASN A 349 -6.07 -12.26 3.34
CA ASN A 349 -5.51 -11.53 2.20
C ASN A 349 -4.59 -10.35 2.59
N ILE A 350 -4.36 -10.08 3.89
CA ILE A 350 -3.35 -9.11 4.33
C ILE A 350 -1.93 -9.44 3.88
N ALA A 351 -1.61 -10.73 3.71
CA ALA A 351 -0.34 -11.17 3.15
C ALA A 351 -0.35 -11.32 1.62
N GLU A 352 -1.49 -11.05 0.96
CA GLU A 352 -1.62 -11.19 -0.51
C GLU A 352 -0.81 -10.11 -1.24
N THR A 353 -0.83 -8.89 -0.71
CA THR A 353 -0.18 -7.70 -1.25
C THR A 353 0.75 -7.06 -0.22
N SER A 354 1.70 -6.26 -0.70
CA SER A 354 2.55 -5.34 0.08
C SER A 354 3.46 -5.90 1.20
N LEU A 355 3.21 -7.09 1.75
CA LEU A 355 4.04 -7.75 2.75
C LEU A 355 5.04 -8.70 2.09
N THR A 356 6.26 -8.73 2.63
CA THR A 356 7.32 -9.64 2.23
C THR A 356 7.77 -10.43 3.44
N ILE A 357 7.33 -11.68 3.53
CA ILE A 357 7.75 -12.60 4.58
C ILE A 357 8.91 -13.42 4.02
N ASP A 358 10.11 -13.16 4.53
CA ASP A 358 11.30 -13.91 4.12
C ASP A 358 11.19 -15.37 4.55
N GLY A 359 11.66 -16.27 3.68
CA GLY A 359 11.68 -17.72 3.92
C GLY A 359 10.48 -18.49 3.38
N ILE A 360 9.42 -17.82 2.89
CA ILE A 360 8.26 -18.49 2.30
C ILE A 360 8.65 -19.20 1.00
N VAL A 361 8.42 -20.51 0.96
CA VAL A 361 8.63 -21.38 -0.20
C VAL A 361 7.32 -22.00 -0.66
N TYR A 362 6.45 -22.30 0.30
CA TYR A 362 5.22 -23.02 0.07
C TYR A 362 4.04 -22.10 0.33
N VAL A 363 3.15 -21.99 -0.65
CA VAL A 363 1.89 -21.25 -0.52
C VAL A 363 0.74 -22.24 -0.63
N ILE A 364 -0.25 -22.11 0.25
CA ILE A 364 -1.51 -22.85 0.18
C ILE A 364 -2.62 -21.84 -0.07
N ASP A 365 -3.31 -22.00 -1.20
CA ASP A 365 -4.37 -21.12 -1.66
C ASP A 365 -5.70 -21.88 -1.80
N PRO A 366 -6.60 -21.76 -0.82
CA PRO A 366 -7.95 -22.27 -0.91
C PRO A 366 -8.85 -21.56 -1.92
N GLY A 367 -8.45 -20.38 -2.42
CA GLY A 367 -9.23 -19.65 -3.44
C GLY A 367 -10.35 -18.76 -2.89
N PHE A 368 -10.39 -18.49 -1.58
CA PHE A 368 -11.42 -17.66 -0.95
C PHE A 368 -10.86 -16.42 -0.22
N SER A 369 -11.72 -15.42 -0.05
CA SER A 369 -11.47 -14.23 0.77
C SER A 369 -12.80 -13.66 1.28
N LYS A 370 -12.82 -12.97 2.43
CA LYS A 370 -13.97 -12.14 2.81
C LYS A 370 -13.94 -10.84 2.01
N GLN A 371 -15.02 -10.56 1.28
CA GLN A 371 -15.19 -9.34 0.50
C GLN A 371 -16.38 -8.55 1.02
N LYS A 372 -16.22 -7.22 1.05
CA LYS A 372 -17.30 -6.29 1.36
C LYS A 372 -18.31 -6.24 0.22
N VAL A 373 -19.59 -6.43 0.55
CA VAL A 373 -20.70 -6.38 -0.40
C VAL A 373 -21.77 -5.45 0.15
N TYR A 374 -22.23 -4.52 -0.68
CA TYR A 374 -23.33 -3.61 -0.37
C TYR A 374 -24.55 -3.96 -1.23
N ASN A 375 -25.70 -4.15 -0.58
CA ASN A 375 -26.97 -4.28 -1.28
C ASN A 375 -27.76 -2.96 -1.17
N PRO A 376 -27.88 -2.18 -2.26
CA PRO A 376 -28.50 -0.85 -2.22
C PRO A 376 -30.01 -0.89 -1.95
N ARG A 377 -30.68 -2.02 -2.23
CA ARG A 377 -32.14 -2.14 -2.02
C ARG A 377 -32.49 -2.31 -0.55
N VAL A 378 -31.69 -3.07 0.19
CA VAL A 378 -31.88 -3.29 1.64
C VAL A 378 -31.00 -2.38 2.50
N ARG A 379 -30.06 -1.64 1.89
CA ARG A 379 -29.13 -0.71 2.56
C ARG A 379 -28.23 -1.39 3.60
N VAL A 380 -27.82 -2.64 3.32
CA VAL A 380 -26.96 -3.43 4.21
C VAL A 380 -25.61 -3.66 3.54
N GLU A 381 -24.55 -3.40 4.30
CA GLU A 381 -23.20 -3.89 4.01
C GLU A 381 -22.93 -5.17 4.79
N SER A 382 -22.31 -6.15 4.14
CA SER A 382 -21.89 -7.39 4.77
C SER A 382 -20.53 -7.85 4.25
N LEU A 383 -19.83 -8.65 5.06
CA LEU A 383 -18.63 -9.35 4.66
C LEU A 383 -19.01 -10.78 4.27
N LEU A 384 -18.91 -11.10 2.98
CA LEU A 384 -19.21 -12.42 2.46
C LEU A 384 -17.92 -13.13 2.06
N VAL A 385 -17.82 -14.42 2.43
CA VAL A 385 -16.77 -15.28 1.88
C VAL A 385 -17.09 -15.48 0.41
N SER A 386 -16.15 -15.09 -0.46
CA SER A 386 -16.31 -15.11 -1.91
C SER A 386 -15.05 -15.67 -2.57
N PRO A 387 -15.18 -16.32 -3.74
CA PRO A 387 -14.03 -16.73 -4.55
C PRO A 387 -13.13 -15.53 -4.88
N ILE A 388 -11.83 -15.77 -4.93
CA ILE A 388 -10.86 -14.76 -5.36
C ILE A 388 -10.85 -14.60 -6.88
N SER A 389 -10.17 -13.57 -7.38
CA SER A 389 -9.88 -13.43 -8.81
C SER A 389 -8.63 -14.21 -9.21
N LYS A 390 -8.45 -14.43 -10.52
CA LYS A 390 -7.20 -14.97 -11.09
C LYS A 390 -6.02 -14.08 -10.73
N ALA A 391 -6.18 -12.76 -10.74
CA ALA A 391 -5.16 -11.82 -10.30
C ALA A 391 -4.74 -12.05 -8.85
N SER A 392 -5.71 -12.16 -7.93
CA SER A 392 -5.44 -12.51 -6.52
C SER A 392 -4.71 -13.85 -6.38
N ALA A 393 -5.17 -14.88 -7.09
CA ALA A 393 -4.52 -16.20 -7.08
C ALA A 393 -3.06 -16.15 -7.59
N HIS A 394 -2.76 -15.29 -8.57
CA HIS A 394 -1.39 -15.06 -9.02
C HIS A 394 -0.54 -14.32 -7.99
N GLN A 395 -1.11 -13.34 -7.29
CA GLN A 395 -0.41 -12.60 -6.23
C GLN A 395 -0.09 -13.48 -5.02
N ARG A 396 -1.03 -14.35 -4.64
CA ARG A 396 -0.83 -15.39 -3.61
C ARG A 396 0.32 -16.32 -4.01
N SER A 397 0.31 -16.89 -5.21
CA SER A 397 1.44 -17.72 -5.68
C SER A 397 2.77 -16.95 -5.72
N GLY A 398 2.74 -15.67 -6.08
CA GLY A 398 3.93 -14.79 -6.10
C GLY A 398 4.47 -14.41 -4.70
N ARG A 399 3.86 -14.91 -3.62
CA ARG A 399 4.47 -14.87 -2.28
C ARG A 399 5.55 -15.94 -2.10
N ALA A 400 5.47 -17.04 -2.85
CA ALA A 400 6.58 -17.94 -3.05
C ALA A 400 7.51 -17.41 -4.16
N GLY A 401 8.68 -18.01 -4.34
CA GLY A 401 9.57 -17.67 -5.46
C GLY A 401 10.40 -16.40 -5.27
N ARG A 402 10.38 -15.77 -4.08
CA ARG A 402 11.08 -14.49 -3.84
C ARG A 402 12.57 -14.66 -3.52
N THR A 403 12.90 -15.58 -2.63
CA THR A 403 14.28 -15.83 -2.20
C THR A 403 14.87 -17.08 -2.86
N GLN A 404 14.02 -18.02 -3.25
CA GLN A 404 14.38 -19.29 -3.89
C GLN A 404 13.14 -19.87 -4.61
N PRO A 405 13.29 -20.90 -5.47
CA PRO A 405 12.15 -21.56 -6.11
C PRO A 405 11.10 -22.02 -5.10
N GLY A 406 9.83 -21.96 -5.49
CA GLY A 406 8.72 -22.26 -4.58
C GLY A 406 7.60 -23.06 -5.22
N LYS A 407 6.61 -23.42 -4.39
CA LYS A 407 5.44 -24.19 -4.81
C LYS A 407 4.18 -23.53 -4.27
N CYS A 408 3.14 -23.46 -5.11
CA CYS A 408 1.81 -23.00 -4.71
C CYS A 408 0.81 -24.13 -4.90
N PHE A 409 0.13 -24.51 -3.82
CA PHE A 409 -0.91 -25.54 -3.80
C PHE A 409 -2.28 -24.85 -3.80
N ARG A 410 -2.94 -24.85 -4.96
CA ARG A 410 -4.29 -24.34 -5.15
C ARG A 410 -5.29 -25.46 -4.84
N LEU A 411 -6.14 -25.26 -3.84
CA LEU A 411 -7.09 -26.28 -3.36
C LEU A 411 -8.38 -26.33 -4.19
N TYR A 412 -8.23 -26.11 -5.48
CA TYR A 412 -9.29 -26.10 -6.47
C TYR A 412 -8.73 -26.62 -7.80
N THR A 413 -9.63 -27.05 -8.68
CA THR A 413 -9.22 -27.63 -9.96
C THR A 413 -8.72 -26.57 -10.93
N GLU A 414 -7.85 -26.96 -11.86
CA GLU A 414 -7.40 -26.08 -12.95
C GLU A 414 -8.58 -25.61 -13.82
N LYS A 415 -9.61 -26.45 -13.99
CA LYS A 415 -10.84 -26.07 -14.70
C LYS A 415 -11.56 -24.94 -13.97
N SER A 416 -11.70 -25.03 -12.64
CA SER A 416 -12.31 -23.97 -11.84
C SER A 416 -11.49 -22.68 -11.86
N PHE A 417 -10.16 -22.77 -11.83
CA PHE A 417 -9.30 -21.59 -12.02
C PHE A 417 -9.60 -20.89 -13.34
N ASN A 418 -9.71 -21.64 -14.45
CA ASN A 418 -9.89 -21.07 -15.77
C ASN A 418 -11.32 -20.58 -16.06
N ASN A 419 -12.34 -21.29 -15.57
CA ASN A 419 -13.74 -21.07 -15.95
C ASN A 419 -14.56 -20.33 -14.89
N ASP A 420 -14.28 -20.55 -13.60
CA ASP A 420 -15.12 -20.05 -12.50
C ASP A 420 -14.57 -18.74 -11.93
N LEU A 421 -13.24 -18.60 -11.84
CA LEU A 421 -12.61 -17.39 -11.29
C LEU A 421 -12.62 -16.23 -12.28
N GLN A 422 -13.06 -15.07 -11.80
CA GLN A 422 -13.02 -13.83 -12.56
C GLN A 422 -11.57 -13.39 -12.82
N PRO A 423 -11.24 -12.74 -13.95
CA PRO A 423 -9.89 -12.27 -14.23
C PRO A 423 -9.34 -11.33 -13.15
N GLN A 424 -10.19 -10.42 -12.67
CA GLN A 424 -9.84 -9.33 -11.78
C GLN A 424 -10.89 -9.19 -10.67
N THR A 425 -10.47 -8.65 -9.54
CA THR A 425 -11.37 -8.31 -8.44
C THR A 425 -12.15 -7.06 -8.81
N TYR A 426 -13.46 -7.05 -8.57
CA TYR A 426 -14.27 -5.85 -8.82
C TYR A 426 -13.81 -4.69 -7.93
N PRO A 427 -13.64 -3.48 -8.50
CA PRO A 427 -13.34 -2.27 -7.76
C PRO A 427 -14.29 -2.08 -6.58
N GLU A 428 -13.77 -1.65 -5.44
CA GLU A 428 -14.54 -1.54 -4.21
C GLU A 428 -15.69 -0.53 -4.32
N ILE A 429 -15.54 0.50 -5.16
CA ILE A 429 -16.56 1.51 -5.46
C ILE A 429 -17.85 0.92 -6.04
N LEU A 430 -17.77 -0.21 -6.76
CA LEU A 430 -18.93 -0.87 -7.36
C LEU A 430 -19.72 -1.72 -6.37
N ARG A 431 -19.17 -1.98 -5.18
CA ARG A 431 -19.70 -2.96 -4.22
C ARG A 431 -19.75 -2.46 -2.77
N SER A 432 -19.63 -1.16 -2.55
CA SER A 432 -19.63 -0.53 -1.22
C SER A 432 -20.68 0.57 -1.09
N ASN A 433 -21.04 0.90 0.15
CA ASN A 433 -21.83 2.08 0.46
C ASN A 433 -20.98 3.34 0.21
N LEU A 434 -21.54 4.28 -0.54
CA LEU A 434 -20.85 5.49 -0.96
C LEU A 434 -21.18 6.70 -0.07
N ALA A 435 -21.99 6.59 0.99
CA ALA A 435 -22.40 7.73 1.79
C ALA A 435 -21.22 8.52 2.39
N SER A 436 -20.22 7.83 2.95
CA SER A 436 -18.99 8.47 3.47
C SER A 436 -18.15 9.09 2.36
N THR A 437 -18.09 8.44 1.19
CA THR A 437 -17.35 8.92 0.03
C THR A 437 -17.99 10.14 -0.59
N VAL A 438 -19.31 10.15 -0.77
CA VAL A 438 -20.08 11.30 -1.26
C VAL A 438 -19.91 12.49 -0.32
N LEU A 439 -19.98 12.26 0.99
CA LEU A 439 -19.74 13.32 1.98
C LEU A 439 -18.33 13.91 1.85
N THR A 440 -17.33 13.04 1.65
CA THR A 440 -15.93 13.42 1.41
C THR A 440 -15.78 14.23 0.12
N LEU A 441 -16.35 13.77 -1.00
CA LEU A 441 -16.30 14.46 -2.29
C LEU A 441 -16.96 15.84 -2.20
N LYS A 442 -18.13 15.94 -1.54
CA LYS A 442 -18.81 17.21 -1.30
C LYS A 442 -17.98 18.16 -0.45
N LYS A 443 -17.29 17.65 0.58
CA LYS A 443 -16.35 18.44 1.40
C LYS A 443 -15.15 18.96 0.58
N LEU A 444 -14.68 18.19 -0.39
CA LEU A 444 -13.63 18.60 -1.34
C LEU A 444 -14.12 19.63 -2.39
N GLY A 445 -15.39 20.02 -2.36
CA GLY A 445 -15.98 20.96 -3.33
C GLY A 445 -16.37 20.32 -4.66
N ILE A 446 -16.50 19.00 -4.70
CA ILE A 446 -16.94 18.27 -5.89
C ILE A 446 -18.47 18.18 -5.86
N ASP A 447 -19.12 19.05 -6.63
CA ASP A 447 -20.58 19.12 -6.66
C ASP A 447 -21.22 18.16 -7.65
N ASP A 448 -20.62 18.02 -8.84
CA ASP A 448 -21.09 17.14 -9.89
C ASP A 448 -20.52 15.73 -9.72
N LEU A 449 -21.18 14.96 -8.86
CA LEU A 449 -20.81 13.57 -8.57
C LEU A 449 -21.16 12.62 -9.72
N VAL A 450 -22.05 13.03 -10.62
CA VAL A 450 -22.49 12.21 -11.77
C VAL A 450 -21.42 12.19 -12.85
N HIS A 451 -20.77 13.34 -13.09
CA HIS A 451 -19.70 13.47 -14.07
C HIS A 451 -18.30 13.47 -13.44
N PHE A 452 -18.18 13.15 -12.14
CA PHE A 452 -16.88 12.94 -11.52
C PHE A 452 -16.14 11.81 -12.23
N ASP A 453 -14.85 12.03 -12.50
CA ASP A 453 -14.01 11.18 -13.34
C ASP A 453 -13.55 9.91 -12.60
N PHE A 454 -14.50 9.04 -12.26
CA PHE A 454 -14.19 7.70 -11.73
C PHE A 454 -13.66 6.81 -12.86
N MET A 455 -12.58 6.06 -12.57
CA MET A 455 -12.08 5.04 -13.51
C MET A 455 -13.13 3.97 -13.83
N ASP A 456 -13.92 3.57 -12.82
CA ASP A 456 -15.11 2.74 -12.97
C ASP A 456 -16.25 3.39 -12.15
N PRO A 457 -17.18 4.10 -12.80
CA PRO A 457 -18.23 4.81 -12.10
C PRO A 457 -19.22 3.85 -11.42
N PRO A 458 -19.70 4.17 -10.20
CA PRO A 458 -20.72 3.37 -9.53
C PRO A 458 -22.06 3.43 -10.27
N ALA A 459 -22.93 2.46 -9.99
CA ALA A 459 -24.30 2.49 -10.49
C ALA A 459 -25.03 3.76 -10.00
N PRO A 460 -25.80 4.47 -10.86
CA PRO A 460 -26.53 5.66 -10.47
C PRO A 460 -27.43 5.47 -9.24
N GLU A 461 -28.05 4.28 -9.11
CA GLU A 461 -28.88 3.95 -7.94
C GLU A 461 -28.06 4.02 -6.64
N THR A 462 -26.84 3.49 -6.62
CA THR A 462 -25.97 3.51 -5.43
C THR A 462 -25.62 4.94 -5.03
N LEU A 463 -25.32 5.81 -6.00
CA LEU A 463 -25.04 7.22 -5.74
C LEU A 463 -26.28 7.98 -5.23
N MET A 464 -27.45 7.72 -5.83
CA MET A 464 -28.72 8.29 -5.36
C MET A 464 -29.02 7.88 -3.91
N ARG A 465 -28.79 6.62 -3.54
CA ARG A 465 -28.98 6.15 -2.15
C ARG A 465 -28.03 6.84 -1.18
N ALA A 466 -26.77 7.07 -1.56
CA ALA A 466 -25.83 7.81 -0.74
C ALA A 466 -26.28 9.26 -0.50
N LEU A 467 -26.73 9.95 -1.57
CA LEU A 467 -27.29 11.31 -1.47
C LEU A 467 -28.56 11.35 -0.60
N GLU A 468 -29.48 10.41 -0.78
CA GLU A 468 -30.71 10.27 0.01
C GLU A 468 -30.39 10.11 1.50
N VAL A 469 -29.46 9.21 1.86
CA VAL A 469 -29.04 9.01 3.25
C VAL A 469 -28.44 10.27 3.85
N LEU A 470 -27.59 10.98 3.10
CA LEU A 470 -26.96 12.20 3.60
C LEU A 470 -27.94 13.38 3.74
N ASN A 471 -28.92 13.50 2.85
CA ASN A 471 -30.02 14.46 3.00
C ASN A 471 -30.87 14.14 4.23
N TYR A 472 -31.25 12.87 4.46
CA TYR A 472 -31.98 12.48 5.68
C TYR A 472 -31.21 12.70 6.98
N LEU A 473 -29.89 12.58 6.95
CA LEU A 473 -29.03 12.91 8.11
C LEU A 473 -28.86 14.43 8.29
N GLY A 474 -29.38 15.25 7.37
CA GLY A 474 -29.17 16.70 7.33
C GLY A 474 -27.73 17.10 7.03
N ALA A 475 -26.95 16.21 6.43
CA ALA A 475 -25.58 16.50 5.97
C ALA A 475 -25.59 17.26 4.63
N LEU A 476 -26.61 17.00 3.80
CA LEU A 476 -26.90 17.75 2.58
C LEU A 476 -28.26 18.45 2.70
N ASP A 477 -28.43 19.60 2.06
CA ASP A 477 -29.74 20.24 1.87
C ASP A 477 -30.51 19.62 0.68
N ASP A 478 -31.70 20.16 0.38
CA ASP A 478 -32.57 19.65 -0.69
C ASP A 478 -32.03 19.98 -2.09
N GLU A 479 -31.17 20.99 -2.18
CA GLU A 479 -30.40 21.36 -3.37
C GLU A 479 -29.12 20.51 -3.53
N GLY A 480 -28.77 19.68 -2.55
CA GLY A 480 -27.60 18.79 -2.57
C GLY A 480 -26.28 19.46 -2.21
N ASN A 481 -26.31 20.64 -1.56
CA ASN A 481 -25.14 21.32 -1.02
C ASN A 481 -24.81 20.83 0.39
N LEU A 482 -23.54 20.94 0.76
CA LEU A 482 -23.06 20.54 2.06
C LEU A 482 -23.52 21.52 3.16
N THR A 483 -24.27 21.02 4.15
CA THR A 483 -24.75 21.83 5.28
C THR A 483 -23.64 22.05 6.31
N LYS A 484 -23.86 22.95 7.29
CA LYS A 484 -22.96 23.10 8.45
C LYS A 484 -22.81 21.79 9.25
N SER A 485 -23.90 21.05 9.42
CA SER A 485 -23.86 19.73 10.05
C SER A 485 -23.03 18.76 9.22
N GLY A 486 -23.20 18.74 7.90
CA GLY A 486 -22.42 17.92 6.98
C GLY A 486 -20.92 18.23 7.02
N GLN A 487 -20.56 19.52 7.09
CA GLN A 487 -19.16 19.95 7.25
C GLN A 487 -18.53 19.38 8.52
N ILE A 488 -19.22 19.47 9.67
CA ILE A 488 -18.72 18.91 10.93
C ILE A 488 -18.66 17.38 10.85
N MET A 489 -19.70 16.74 10.30
CA MET A 489 -19.75 15.29 10.12
C MET A 489 -18.60 14.75 9.29
N SER A 490 -18.16 15.49 8.26
CA SER A 490 -17.07 15.10 7.35
C SER A 490 -15.69 15.09 8.01
N GLU A 491 -15.51 15.80 9.13
CA GLU A 491 -14.24 15.82 9.87
C GLU A 491 -14.04 14.55 10.72
N PHE A 492 -15.13 13.83 11.02
CA PHE A 492 -15.04 12.58 11.76
C PHE A 492 -14.71 11.42 10.83
N PRO A 493 -13.75 10.55 11.18
CA PRO A 493 -13.43 9.36 10.40
C PRO A 493 -14.47 8.23 10.64
N LEU A 494 -15.75 8.55 10.72
CA LEU A 494 -16.82 7.62 11.07
C LEU A 494 -17.88 7.56 9.96
N ASP A 495 -18.71 6.52 9.99
CA ASP A 495 -19.87 6.44 9.11
C ASP A 495 -20.81 7.64 9.35
N PRO A 496 -21.45 8.20 8.31
CA PRO A 496 -22.27 9.40 8.45
C PRO A 496 -23.34 9.32 9.54
N GLN A 497 -23.93 8.14 9.76
CA GLN A 497 -24.90 7.91 10.83
C GLN A 497 -24.29 8.09 12.22
N MET A 498 -23.09 7.54 12.46
CA MET A 498 -22.36 7.71 13.71
C MET A 498 -21.85 9.14 13.89
N SER A 499 -21.35 9.77 12.82
CA SER A 499 -20.96 11.17 12.85
C SER A 499 -22.14 12.06 13.24
N LYS A 500 -23.32 11.83 12.65
CA LYS A 500 -24.55 12.57 13.01
C LYS A 500 -24.94 12.35 14.47
N MET A 501 -24.89 11.10 14.94
CA MET A 501 -25.19 10.76 16.34
C MET A 501 -24.29 11.54 17.31
N LEU A 502 -22.99 11.62 17.03
CA LEU A 502 -22.04 12.39 17.85
C LEU A 502 -22.32 13.89 17.80
N VAL A 503 -22.55 14.44 16.60
CA VAL A 503 -22.82 15.88 16.42
C VAL A 503 -24.06 16.33 17.19
N VAL A 504 -25.12 15.51 17.18
CA VAL A 504 -26.39 15.86 17.84
C VAL A 504 -26.39 15.52 19.34
N SER A 505 -25.51 14.63 19.81
CA SER A 505 -25.46 14.21 21.23
C SER A 505 -25.31 15.36 22.24
N SER A 506 -24.70 16.48 21.84
CA SER A 506 -24.60 17.68 22.67
C SER A 506 -25.96 18.30 22.97
N GLU A 507 -26.94 18.18 22.08
CA GLU A 507 -28.31 18.67 22.27
C GLU A 507 -29.06 17.84 23.33
N PHE A 508 -28.67 16.58 23.51
CA PHE A 508 -29.24 15.64 24.48
C PHE A 508 -28.47 15.61 25.81
N ASN A 509 -27.42 16.41 25.97
CA ASN A 509 -26.54 16.44 27.15
C ASN A 509 -25.93 15.07 27.51
N CYS A 510 -25.67 14.22 26.52
CA CYS A 510 -25.09 12.87 26.70
C CYS A 510 -23.89 12.61 25.76
N SER A 511 -23.13 13.65 25.44
CA SER A 511 -22.04 13.57 24.47
C SER A 511 -20.90 12.65 24.92
N ASN A 512 -20.60 12.58 26.22
CA ASN A 512 -19.56 11.70 26.76
C ASN A 512 -19.96 10.21 26.61
N GLU A 513 -21.22 9.89 26.90
CA GLU A 513 -21.76 8.53 26.79
C GLU A 513 -21.85 8.12 25.32
N ILE A 514 -22.35 9.01 24.46
CA ILE A 514 -22.43 8.74 23.01
C ILE A 514 -21.05 8.64 22.39
N LEU A 515 -20.06 9.43 22.84
CA LEU A 515 -18.67 9.27 22.42
C LEU A 515 -18.13 7.89 22.81
N SER A 516 -18.40 7.43 24.02
CA SER A 516 -18.00 6.11 24.48
C SER A 516 -18.67 5.00 23.67
N ILE A 517 -19.97 5.12 23.40
CA ILE A 517 -20.72 4.18 22.55
C ILE A 517 -20.19 4.18 21.13
N ALA A 518 -19.94 5.36 20.54
CA ALA A 518 -19.40 5.47 19.19
C ALA A 518 -17.99 4.88 19.11
N ALA A 519 -17.13 5.11 20.12
CA ALA A 519 -15.82 4.50 20.20
C ALA A 519 -15.91 2.97 20.23
N MET A 520 -16.77 2.41 21.10
CA MET A 520 -17.04 0.97 21.14
C MET A 520 -17.53 0.45 19.79
N LEU A 521 -18.54 1.08 19.19
CA LEU A 521 -19.10 0.66 17.90
C LEU A 521 -18.09 0.79 16.74
N SER A 522 -17.17 1.76 16.79
CA SER A 522 -16.15 1.93 15.75
C SER A 522 -15.07 0.86 15.78
N VAL A 523 -14.89 0.22 16.94
CA VAL A 523 -14.03 -0.95 17.12
C VAL A 523 -14.83 -2.20 16.77
N PHE A 524 -16.07 -2.33 17.29
CA PHE A 524 -16.94 -3.47 17.08
C PHE A 524 -17.50 -3.62 15.65
N SER A 525 -17.65 -2.55 14.87
CA SER A 525 -18.09 -2.63 13.46
C SER A 525 -16.99 -3.17 12.53
N HIS A 526 -15.72 -3.07 12.94
CA HIS A 526 -14.63 -3.86 12.37
C HIS A 526 -14.61 -5.31 12.89
N GLU A 527 -15.24 -5.59 14.03
CA GLU A 527 -15.25 -6.88 14.75
C GLU A 527 -16.61 -7.60 14.74
N ALA A 528 -17.52 -7.25 13.82
CA ALA A 528 -18.84 -7.89 13.75
C ALA A 528 -18.74 -9.32 13.17
N ASN A 529 -18.10 -10.22 13.92
CA ASN A 529 -18.52 -11.61 14.20
C ASN A 529 -17.49 -12.31 15.14
N GLY A 530 -17.22 -11.80 16.36
CA GLY A 530 -16.50 -12.61 17.36
C GLY A 530 -15.98 -11.88 18.60
N ILE A 531 -16.63 -12.13 19.74
CA ILE A 531 -16.23 -12.00 21.17
C ILE A 531 -14.98 -11.14 21.55
N VAL A 532 -15.30 -10.01 22.19
CA VAL A 532 -14.66 -9.23 23.28
C VAL A 532 -13.22 -9.57 23.72
N SER A 533 -12.32 -8.57 23.62
CA SER A 533 -11.16 -8.41 24.50
C SER A 533 -11.12 -6.99 25.13
N PRO A 534 -11.05 -6.83 26.47
CA PRO A 534 -11.32 -5.57 27.16
C PRO A 534 -10.09 -4.63 27.35
N VAL A 535 -9.07 -4.66 26.49
CA VAL A 535 -7.74 -4.13 26.89
C VAL A 535 -7.42 -2.68 26.47
N CYS A 536 -8.28 -1.96 25.75
CA CYS A 536 -7.97 -0.58 25.30
C CYS A 536 -8.94 0.50 25.79
N LEU A 537 -9.27 0.49 27.08
CA LEU A 537 -9.91 1.62 27.75
C LEU A 537 -9.13 1.99 29.01
N CYS A 538 -8.04 2.73 28.84
CA CYS A 538 -7.41 3.60 29.84
C CYS A 538 -6.79 4.80 29.13
#